data_AF-A0A2V6DE26-F1
#
_entry.id   AF-A0A2V6DE26-F1
#
_cell.length_a   1.000
_cell.length_b   1.000
_cell.length_c   1.000
_cell.angle_alpha   90.00
_cell.angle_beta   90.00
_cell.angle_gamma   90.00
#
_symmetry.space_group_name_H-M   'P 1'
#
loop_
_entity.id
_entity.type
_entity.pdbx_description
1 polymer ?
#
loop_
_entity_poly.entity_id
_entity_poly.type
_entity_poly.pdbx_seq_one_letter_code
_entity_poly.pdbx_strand_id
1 'polypeptide(L)'
;MKSGDSRTAAFSLVELVLALGIVAFCLFAVFGLMPVGMQTNRNATSQTAATNIIAAIVADLRTTPAAATTSPQFAITFGTDKTLYFDASGQASISLSPDSR
;
A
#
# COMPACT_ATOMS: atom_id res chain seq x y z
N MET A 1 54.46 41.84 -8.88
CA MET A 1 53.03 41.45 -8.85
C MET A 1 53.01 39.94 -8.67
N LYS A 2 52.54 39.45 -7.52
CA LYS A 2 52.67 38.04 -7.11
C LYS A 2 51.39 37.32 -7.54
N SER A 3 51.47 36.57 -8.64
CA SER A 3 50.35 35.75 -9.12
C SER A 3 50.13 34.60 -8.14
N GLY A 4 48.99 34.59 -7.46
CA GLY A 4 48.57 33.49 -6.60
C GLY A 4 48.05 32.35 -7.46
N ASP A 5 48.81 31.26 -7.53
CA ASP A 5 48.38 30.03 -8.19
C ASP A 5 47.15 29.46 -7.45
N SER A 6 46.04 29.41 -8.17
CA SER A 6 44.80 28.82 -7.69
C SER A 6 44.97 27.30 -7.73
N ARG A 7 45.37 26.70 -6.61
CA ARG A 7 45.45 25.23 -6.48
C ARG A 7 44.03 24.65 -6.57
N THR A 8 43.64 24.20 -7.74
CA THR A 8 42.44 23.38 -7.93
C THR A 8 42.61 22.08 -7.15
N ALA A 9 41.89 21.95 -6.04
CA ALA A 9 41.87 20.73 -5.25
C ALA A 9 41.14 19.64 -6.04
N ALA A 10 41.89 18.65 -6.53
CA ALA A 10 41.33 17.43 -7.09
C ALA A 10 41.35 16.34 -6.03
N PHE A 11 40.31 15.51 -6.01
CA PHE A 11 40.24 14.33 -5.14
C PHE A 11 41.27 13.28 -5.56
N SER A 12 41.85 12.58 -4.59
CA SER A 12 42.72 11.44 -4.85
C SER A 12 41.92 10.28 -5.47
N LEU A 13 42.60 9.47 -6.29
CA LEU A 13 42.03 8.24 -6.86
C LEU A 13 41.51 7.31 -5.76
N VAL A 14 42.22 7.20 -4.63
CA VAL A 14 41.77 6.40 -3.48
C VAL A 14 40.48 6.93 -2.89
N GLU A 15 40.33 8.25 -2.74
CA GLU A 15 39.10 8.86 -2.20
C GLU A 15 37.92 8.58 -3.12
N LEU A 16 38.11 8.69 -4.43
CA LEU A 16 37.05 8.50 -5.42
C LEU A 16 36.60 7.02 -5.49
N VAL A 17 37.55 6.08 -5.45
CA VAL A 17 37.24 4.63 -5.43
C VAL A 17 36.51 4.24 -4.14
N LEU A 18 36.95 4.78 -3.00
CA LEU A 18 36.30 4.51 -1.70
C LEU A 18 34.89 5.10 -1.68
N ALA A 19 34.70 6.33 -2.16
CA ALA A 19 33.39 6.95 -2.31
C ALA A 19 32.47 6.14 -3.23
N LEU A 20 32.97 5.70 -4.39
CA LEU A 20 32.19 4.89 -5.32
C LEU A 20 31.80 3.53 -4.74
N GLY A 21 32.69 2.89 -3.97
CA GLY A 21 32.41 1.64 -3.27
C GLY A 21 31.28 1.78 -2.24
N ILE A 22 31.28 2.86 -1.45
CA ILE A 22 30.20 3.16 -0.50
C ILE A 22 28.88 3.41 -1.23
N VAL A 23 28.91 4.24 -2.28
CA VAL A 23 27.71 4.55 -3.08
C VAL A 23 27.12 3.28 -3.69
N ALA A 24 27.94 2.42 -4.27
CA ALA A 24 27.49 1.16 -4.84
C ALA A 24 26.82 0.27 -3.78
N PHE A 25 27.43 0.13 -2.60
CA PHE A 25 26.86 -0.64 -1.48
C PHE A 25 25.51 -0.08 -1.01
N CYS A 26 25.40 1.24 -0.87
CA CYS A 26 24.13 1.88 -0.52
C CYS A 26 23.05 1.67 -1.59
N LEU A 27 23.40 1.75 -2.86
CA LEU A 27 22.45 1.50 -3.96
C LEU A 27 21.94 0.06 -3.97
N PHE A 28 22.79 -0.93 -3.65
CA PHE A 28 22.34 -2.31 -3.46
C PHE A 28 21.28 -2.44 -2.37
N ALA A 29 21.46 -1.74 -1.24
CA ALA A 29 20.48 -1.75 -0.16
C ALA A 29 19.14 -1.13 -0.60
N VAL A 30 19.16 -0.01 -1.34
CA VAL A 30 17.96 0.64 -1.87
C VAL A 30 17.22 -0.26 -2.86
N PHE A 31 17.94 -0.90 -3.78
CA PHE A 31 17.33 -1.81 -4.74
C PHE A 31 16.77 -3.07 -4.07
N GLY A 32 17.44 -3.58 -3.04
CA GLY A 32 16.93 -4.69 -2.21
C GLY A 32 15.62 -4.35 -1.49
N LEU A 33 15.38 -3.07 -1.18
CA LEU A 33 14.18 -2.58 -0.50
C LEU A 33 13.00 -2.30 -1.43
N MET A 34 13.23 -2.12 -2.74
CA MET A 34 12.15 -1.88 -3.71
C MET A 34 11.01 -2.92 -3.68
N PRO A 35 11.26 -4.25 -3.72
CA PRO A 35 10.19 -5.23 -3.66
C PRO A 35 9.41 -5.16 -2.34
N VAL A 36 10.08 -4.86 -1.22
CA VAL A 36 9.46 -4.68 0.09
C VAL A 36 8.55 -3.45 0.11
N GLY A 37 9.00 -2.34 -0.47
CA GLY A 37 8.20 -1.13 -0.62
C GLY A 37 6.95 -1.36 -1.47
N MET A 38 7.09 -2.06 -2.60
CA MET A 38 5.97 -2.43 -3.46
C MET A 38 4.96 -3.33 -2.75
N GLN A 39 5.44 -4.37 -2.04
CA GLN A 39 4.55 -5.27 -1.30
C GLN A 39 3.82 -4.53 -0.18
N THR A 40 4.53 -3.68 0.56
CA THR A 40 3.94 -2.83 1.61
C THR A 40 2.85 -1.93 1.03
N ASN A 41 3.11 -1.29 -0.11
CA ASN A 41 2.13 -0.42 -0.77
C ASN A 41 0.86 -1.20 -1.21
N ARG A 42 1.04 -2.40 -1.78
CA ARG A 42 -0.09 -3.28 -2.15
C ARG A 42 -0.92 -3.68 -0.93
N ASN A 43 -0.25 -4.05 0.17
CA ASN A 43 -0.91 -4.40 1.41
C ASN A 43 -1.68 -3.21 1.99
N ALA A 44 -1.07 -2.02 2.01
CA ALA A 44 -1.73 -0.80 2.48
C ALA A 44 -2.96 -0.44 1.63
N THR A 45 -2.86 -0.58 0.31
CA THR A 45 -3.99 -0.39 -0.62
C THR A 45 -5.11 -1.38 -0.33
N SER A 46 -4.80 -2.67 -0.18
CA SER A 46 -5.78 -3.72 0.14
C SER A 46 -6.43 -3.48 1.50
N GLN A 47 -5.64 -3.09 2.50
CA GLN A 47 -6.12 -2.78 3.84
C GLN A 47 -7.08 -1.59 3.82
N THR A 48 -6.76 -0.55 3.05
CA THR A 48 -7.63 0.63 2.90
C THR A 48 -8.96 0.24 2.25
N ALA A 49 -8.93 -0.60 1.20
CA ALA A 49 -10.14 -1.12 0.57
C ALA A 49 -11.01 -1.91 1.56
N ALA A 50 -10.41 -2.83 2.33
CA ALA A 50 -11.11 -3.61 3.35
C ALA A 50 -11.73 -2.71 4.45
N THR A 51 -10.99 -1.68 4.90
CA THR A 51 -11.51 -0.71 5.87
C THR A 51 -12.72 0.06 5.32
N ASN A 52 -12.68 0.46 4.05
CA ASN A 52 -13.79 1.14 3.39
C ASN A 52 -15.02 0.24 3.28
N ILE A 53 -14.83 -1.04 2.93
CA ILE A 53 -15.91 -2.03 2.87
C ILE A 53 -16.57 -2.19 4.25
N ILE A 54 -15.77 -2.38 5.31
CA ILE A 54 -16.30 -2.52 6.67
C ILE A 54 -17.05 -1.26 7.10
N ALA A 55 -16.51 -0.07 6.80
CA ALA A 55 -17.19 1.18 7.11
C ALA A 55 -18.56 1.29 6.41
N ALA A 56 -18.67 0.86 5.15
CA ALA A 56 -19.93 0.82 4.42
C ALA A 56 -20.91 -0.19 5.04
N ILE A 57 -20.46 -1.39 5.41
CA ILE A 57 -21.29 -2.39 6.08
C ILE A 57 -21.78 -1.85 7.42
N VAL A 58 -20.91 -1.26 8.25
CA VAL A 58 -21.30 -0.68 9.53
C VAL A 58 -22.31 0.45 9.34
N ALA A 59 -22.16 1.28 8.30
CA ALA A 59 -23.15 2.31 7.97
C ALA A 59 -24.51 1.69 7.61
N ASP A 60 -24.54 0.68 6.73
CA ASP A 60 -25.76 -0.04 6.34
C ASP A 60 -26.49 -0.61 7.57
N LEU A 61 -25.75 -1.31 8.44
CA LEU A 61 -26.29 -1.89 9.67
C LEU A 61 -26.82 -0.82 10.64
N ARG A 62 -26.14 0.32 10.78
CA ARG A 62 -26.60 1.43 11.64
C ARG A 62 -27.86 2.11 11.11
N THR A 63 -28.05 2.13 9.80
CA THR A 63 -29.26 2.67 9.17
C THR A 63 -30.41 1.66 9.08
N THR A 64 -30.15 0.39 9.41
CA THR A 64 -31.17 -0.66 9.38
C THR A 64 -32.19 -0.44 10.50
N PRO A 65 -33.50 -0.34 10.21
CA PRO A 65 -34.52 -0.20 11.24
C PRO A 65 -34.51 -1.36 12.23
N ALA A 66 -34.80 -1.10 13.51
CA ALA A 66 -34.76 -2.13 14.56
C ALA A 66 -35.72 -3.32 14.33
N ALA A 67 -36.79 -3.10 13.57
CA ALA A 67 -37.75 -4.15 13.20
C ALA A 67 -37.34 -4.93 11.94
N ALA A 68 -36.35 -4.45 11.18
CA ALA A 68 -35.88 -5.13 9.98
C ALA A 68 -34.92 -6.26 10.36
N THR A 69 -35.14 -7.44 9.77
CA THR A 69 -34.28 -8.61 9.96
C THR A 69 -33.14 -8.67 8.96
N THR A 70 -33.12 -7.77 7.97
CA THR A 70 -32.19 -7.77 6.86
C THR A 70 -31.73 -6.34 6.55
N SER A 71 -30.43 -6.16 6.32
CA SER A 71 -29.86 -4.86 5.98
C SER A 71 -30.22 -4.43 4.54
N PRO A 72 -30.50 -3.15 4.28
CA PRO A 72 -31.03 -2.73 2.98
C PRO A 72 -30.00 -2.78 1.85
N GLN A 73 -28.73 -2.44 2.10
CA GLN A 73 -27.72 -2.36 1.03
C GLN A 73 -27.05 -3.72 0.75
N PHE A 74 -26.66 -4.45 1.78
CA PHE A 74 -25.92 -5.70 1.62
C PHE A 74 -26.78 -6.96 1.81
N ALA A 75 -28.07 -6.80 2.11
CA ALA A 75 -29.02 -7.88 2.36
C ALA A 75 -28.50 -8.88 3.42
N ILE A 76 -27.83 -8.38 4.47
CA ILE A 76 -27.31 -9.19 5.56
C ILE A 76 -28.48 -9.53 6.48
N THR A 77 -28.86 -10.80 6.59
CA THR A 77 -29.93 -11.25 7.48
C THR A 77 -29.34 -11.56 8.86
N PHE A 78 -29.90 -10.95 9.91
CA PHE A 78 -29.42 -11.15 11.27
C PHE A 78 -29.68 -12.59 11.75
N GLY A 79 -28.70 -13.18 12.44
CA GLY A 79 -28.80 -14.55 12.95
C GLY A 79 -28.54 -15.64 11.90
N THR A 80 -28.04 -15.28 10.71
CA THR A 80 -27.62 -16.23 9.68
C THR A 80 -26.27 -15.81 9.10
N ASP A 81 -25.43 -16.79 8.77
CA ASP A 81 -24.16 -16.54 8.10
C ASP A 81 -24.40 -16.19 6.62
N LYS A 82 -23.75 -15.13 6.14
CA LYS A 82 -23.79 -14.73 4.73
C LYS A 82 -22.38 -14.39 4.25
N THR A 83 -21.87 -15.15 3.30
CA THR A 83 -20.60 -14.84 2.63
C THR A 83 -20.84 -13.83 1.51
N LEU A 84 -20.10 -12.72 1.55
CA LEU A 84 -20.09 -11.70 0.52
C LEU A 84 -18.67 -11.53 0.00
N TYR A 85 -18.52 -11.52 -1.32
CA TYR A 85 -17.29 -11.24 -2.03
C TYR A 85 -17.34 -9.81 -2.56
N PHE A 86 -16.26 -9.06 -2.40
CA PHE A 86 -16.18 -7.68 -2.86
C PHE A 86 -15.20 -7.56 -4.02
N ASP A 87 -15.52 -6.80 -5.04
CA ASP A 87 -14.56 -6.49 -6.11
C ASP A 87 -13.70 -5.25 -5.76
N ALA A 88 -12.74 -4.93 -6.63
CA ALA A 88 -11.89 -3.74 -6.46
C ALA A 88 -12.66 -2.41 -6.50
N SER A 89 -13.90 -2.40 -6.98
CA SER A 89 -14.80 -1.24 -7.01
C SER A 89 -15.72 -1.18 -5.78
N GLY A 90 -15.63 -2.15 -4.87
CA GLY A 90 -16.45 -2.25 -3.66
C GLY A 90 -17.85 -2.83 -3.88
N GLN A 91 -18.14 -3.41 -5.05
CA GLN A 91 -19.41 -4.09 -5.29
C GLN A 91 -19.44 -5.45 -4.61
N ALA A 92 -20.53 -5.74 -3.91
CA ALA A 92 -20.73 -7.01 -3.22
C ALA A 92 -21.40 -8.04 -4.14
N SER A 93 -20.94 -9.29 -4.05
CA SER A 93 -21.50 -10.46 -4.74
C SER A 93 -21.60 -11.65 -3.81
N ILE A 94 -22.52 -12.57 -4.10
CA ILE A 94 -22.67 -13.84 -3.36
C ILE A 94 -21.88 -14.99 -4.00
N SER A 95 -21.30 -14.75 -5.18
CA SER A 95 -20.48 -15.73 -5.90
C SER A 95 -19.04 -15.25 -5.99
N LEU A 96 -18.10 -16.14 -5.76
CA LEU A 96 -16.68 -15.87 -5.98
C LEU A 96 -16.43 -15.61 -7.47
N SER A 97 -15.93 -14.43 -7.81
CA SER A 97 -15.55 -14.00 -9.15
C SER A 97 -14.03 -13.85 -9.25
N PRO A 98 -13.41 -13.93 -10.45
CA PRO A 98 -11.98 -13.63 -10.62
C PRO A 98 -11.57 -12.24 -10.12
N ASP A 99 -12.50 -11.29 -10.11
CA ASP A 99 -12.27 -9.91 -9.64
C ASP A 99 -12.54 -9.72 -8.13
N SER A 100 -12.96 -10.79 -7.43
CA SER A 100 -13.19 -10.75 -5.99
C SER A 100 -11.88 -10.63 -5.20
N ARG A 101 -11.89 -9.78 -4.18
CA ARG A 101 -10.77 -9.48 -3.27
C ARG A 101 -11.13 -9.70 -1.82
#